data_AF-A0A0S8BUW5-F1
#
_entry.id   AF-A0A0S8BUW5-F1
#
_cell.length_a   1.000
_cell.length_b   1.000
_cell.length_c   1.000
_cell.angle_alpha   90.00
_cell.angle_beta   90.00
_cell.angle_gamma   90.00
#
_symmetry.space_group_name_H-M   'P 1'
#
loop_
_entity.id
_entity.type
_entity.pdbx_description
1 polymer ?
#
loop_
_entity_poly.entity_id
_entity_poly.type
_entity_poly.pdbx_seq_one_letter_code
_entity_poly.pdbx_strand_id
1 'polypeptide(L)'
;TNNATVGAATVDEQIAVWEHLSRAGFINGSYTYADDVETTTSAPTNPYGRFLQLIYDNVYDGSPTFRHNLKTGNQIPSDILAEVDRKVDDGSATGGSFRFSAYPGQSSGGGSAPTGPGSCYNNTTKVWESSSPIPLCGGANLF
;
A
#
# COMPACT_ATOMS: atom_id res chain seq x y z
N THR A 1 6.40 -14.15 2.99
CA THR A 1 7.27 -13.91 1.83
C THR A 1 6.67 -14.66 0.66
N ASN A 2 6.21 -13.95 -0.38
CA ASN A 2 5.76 -14.57 -1.63
C ASN A 2 6.82 -14.21 -2.65
N ASN A 3 7.85 -15.02 -2.66
CA ASN A 3 8.92 -14.87 -3.62
C ASN A 3 9.01 -16.20 -4.35
N ALA A 4 8.88 -16.16 -5.67
CA ALA A 4 9.09 -17.33 -6.49
C ALA A 4 10.59 -17.63 -6.54
N THR A 5 10.98 -18.88 -6.30
CA THR A 5 12.36 -19.31 -6.57
C THR A 5 12.45 -19.74 -8.03
N VAL A 6 13.15 -18.97 -8.86
CA VAL A 6 13.49 -19.35 -10.25
C VAL A 6 14.96 -19.77 -10.26
N GLY A 7 15.22 -21.07 -10.13
CA GLY A 7 16.56 -21.56 -9.81
C GLY A 7 16.98 -21.24 -8.36
N ALA A 8 18.23 -20.88 -8.14
CA ALA A 8 18.75 -20.49 -6.82
C ALA A 8 18.47 -19.01 -6.43
N ALA A 9 17.81 -18.24 -7.30
CA ALA A 9 17.48 -16.85 -7.07
C ALA A 9 16.02 -16.70 -6.59
N THR A 10 15.84 -15.86 -5.58
CA THR A 10 14.55 -15.48 -5.02
C THR A 10 14.03 -14.28 -5.81
N VAL A 11 12.87 -14.40 -6.44
CA VAL A 11 12.25 -13.32 -7.21
C VAL A 11 11.28 -12.54 -6.34
N ASP A 12 11.47 -11.23 -6.24
CA ASP A 12 10.53 -10.33 -5.58
C ASP A 12 9.27 -10.13 -6.44
N GLU A 13 8.24 -10.94 -6.19
CA GLU A 13 6.99 -10.93 -6.97
C GLU A 13 6.30 -9.56 -6.93
N GLN A 14 6.38 -8.86 -5.80
CA GLN A 14 5.82 -7.52 -5.61
C GLN A 14 6.47 -6.45 -6.52
N ILE A 15 7.66 -6.72 -7.07
CA ILE A 15 8.35 -5.87 -8.04
C ILE A 15 8.11 -6.39 -9.47
N ALA A 16 8.27 -7.71 -9.67
CA ALA A 16 8.10 -8.34 -10.99
C ALA A 16 6.73 -8.09 -11.61
N VAL A 17 5.68 -7.97 -10.77
CA VAL A 17 4.32 -7.70 -11.24
C VAL A 17 4.19 -6.40 -12.03
N TRP A 18 4.95 -5.36 -11.68
CA TRP A 18 4.90 -4.07 -12.39
C TRP A 18 5.51 -4.14 -13.78
N GLU A 19 6.59 -4.91 -13.93
CA GLU A 19 7.16 -5.21 -15.25
C GLU A 19 6.16 -5.97 -16.11
N HIS A 20 5.52 -7.02 -15.58
CA HIS A 20 4.53 -7.79 -16.33
C HIS A 20 3.33 -6.93 -16.75
N LEU A 21 2.77 -6.12 -15.85
CA LEU A 21 1.63 -5.25 -16.16
C LEU A 21 1.96 -4.18 -17.20
N SER A 22 3.16 -3.59 -17.14
CA SER A 22 3.60 -2.60 -18.13
C SER A 22 3.90 -3.22 -19.49
N ARG A 23 4.58 -4.38 -19.55
CA ARG A 23 4.84 -5.11 -20.81
C ARG A 23 3.56 -5.66 -21.45
N ALA A 24 2.58 -6.05 -20.66
CA ALA A 24 1.26 -6.47 -21.14
C ALA A 24 0.38 -5.29 -21.59
N GLY A 25 0.79 -4.04 -21.34
CA GLY A 25 0.05 -2.84 -21.73
C GLY A 25 -1.16 -2.53 -20.83
N PHE A 26 -1.26 -3.13 -19.65
CA PHE A 26 -2.34 -2.83 -18.68
C PHE A 26 -2.16 -1.50 -17.97
N ILE A 27 -0.91 -1.06 -17.79
CA ILE A 27 -0.57 0.21 -17.15
C ILE A 27 0.38 1.01 -18.03
N ASN A 28 0.31 2.33 -17.92
CA ASN A 28 1.29 3.22 -18.53
C ASN A 28 2.56 3.28 -17.66
N GLY A 29 3.72 3.38 -18.29
CA GLY A 29 5.04 3.32 -17.67
C GLY A 29 5.90 2.19 -18.26
N SER A 30 7.19 2.25 -17.97
CA SER A 30 8.14 1.20 -18.34
C SER A 30 8.86 0.76 -17.08
N TYR A 31 8.38 -0.32 -16.47
CA TYR A 31 8.96 -0.88 -15.25
C TYR A 31 9.80 -2.10 -15.61
N THR A 32 10.97 -2.22 -14.99
CA THR A 32 11.87 -3.35 -15.16
C THR A 32 12.13 -3.97 -13.80
N TYR A 33 12.07 -5.30 -13.73
CA TYR A 33 12.42 -6.01 -12.49
C TYR A 33 13.90 -5.79 -12.14
N ALA A 34 14.16 -5.56 -10.86
CA ALA A 34 15.48 -5.61 -10.26
C ALA A 34 15.37 -6.36 -8.92
N ASP A 35 16.36 -7.20 -8.63
CA ASP A 35 16.51 -7.88 -7.34
C ASP A 35 17.12 -6.89 -6.32
N ASP A 36 16.37 -5.83 -6.03
CA ASP A 36 16.73 -4.74 -5.12
C ASP A 36 15.45 -4.04 -4.63
N VAL A 37 15.58 -3.09 -3.70
CA VAL A 37 14.48 -2.26 -3.20
C VAL A 37 13.75 -1.51 -4.33
N GLU A 38 12.47 -1.19 -4.12
CA GLU A 38 11.67 -0.46 -5.11
C GLU A 38 12.33 0.88 -5.50
N THR A 39 12.34 1.17 -6.81
CA THR A 39 12.82 2.41 -7.42
C THR A 39 11.78 2.94 -8.40
N THR A 40 11.95 4.17 -8.87
CA THR A 40 11.05 4.76 -9.87
C THR A 40 11.04 4.03 -11.22
N THR A 41 12.03 3.16 -11.48
CA THR A 41 12.09 2.31 -12.67
C THR A 41 11.59 0.89 -12.44
N SER A 42 11.33 0.49 -11.19
CA SER A 42 10.86 -0.86 -10.85
C SER A 42 9.46 -0.90 -10.24
N ALA A 43 8.95 0.23 -9.72
CA ALA A 43 7.59 0.34 -9.19
C ALA A 43 6.96 1.72 -9.46
N PRO A 44 5.62 1.79 -9.62
CA PRO A 44 4.89 3.05 -9.71
C PRO A 44 4.88 3.80 -8.37
N THR A 45 4.79 5.13 -8.43
CA THR A 45 4.64 6.00 -7.26
C THR A 45 3.24 6.59 -7.17
N ASN A 46 2.78 6.82 -5.95
CA ASN A 46 1.60 7.63 -5.66
C ASN A 46 1.93 9.14 -5.84
N PRO A 47 0.94 10.04 -5.88
CA PRO A 47 1.16 11.49 -6.00
C PRO A 47 1.98 12.12 -4.85
N TYR A 48 2.17 11.39 -3.76
CA TYR A 48 2.95 11.79 -2.59
C TYR A 48 4.39 11.23 -2.62
N GLY A 49 4.80 10.62 -3.73
CA GLY A 49 6.17 10.13 -3.93
C GLY A 49 6.50 8.84 -3.17
N ARG A 50 5.49 8.01 -2.87
CA ARG A 50 5.68 6.69 -2.24
C ARG A 50 5.34 5.58 -3.21
N PHE A 51 6.08 4.47 -3.17
CA PHE A 51 5.84 3.35 -4.06
C PHE A 51 4.54 2.63 -3.71
N LEU A 52 3.83 2.21 -4.75
CA LEU A 52 2.72 1.28 -4.60
C LEU A 52 3.25 -0.15 -4.52
N GLN A 53 2.57 -1.00 -3.76
CA GLN A 53 2.97 -2.39 -3.62
C GLN A 53 1.77 -3.33 -3.80
N LEU A 54 1.88 -4.26 -4.74
CA LEU A 54 0.92 -5.34 -4.92
C LEU A 54 1.54 -6.62 -4.34
N ILE A 55 0.99 -7.13 -3.24
CA ILE A 55 1.60 -8.19 -2.43
C ILE A 55 0.54 -9.10 -1.81
N TYR A 56 0.93 -10.33 -1.44
CA TYR A 56 0.12 -11.24 -0.62
C TYR A 56 0.58 -11.22 0.84
N ASP A 57 -0.03 -10.39 1.67
CA ASP A 57 0.31 -10.33 3.09
C ASP A 57 -0.89 -9.98 3.96
N ASN A 58 -0.63 -9.69 5.23
CA ASN A 58 -1.61 -9.31 6.22
C ASN A 58 -1.25 -7.96 6.89
N VAL A 59 -0.49 -7.10 6.21
CA VAL A 59 -0.04 -5.81 6.78
C VAL A 59 -1.05 -4.70 6.44
N TYR A 60 -2.16 -4.74 7.18
CA TYR A 60 -3.26 -3.79 7.20
C TYR A 60 -4.12 -4.03 8.47
N ASP A 61 -5.01 -3.10 8.84
CA ASP A 61 -5.73 -3.15 10.12
C ASP A 61 -7.12 -3.84 10.07
N GLY A 62 -7.75 -3.94 11.24
CA GLY A 62 -9.02 -4.62 11.48
C GLY A 62 -8.83 -6.06 11.95
N SER A 63 -9.12 -7.02 11.08
CA SER A 63 -8.88 -8.45 11.29
C SER A 63 -7.99 -8.99 10.15
N PRO A 64 -6.68 -8.74 10.18
CA PRO A 64 -5.79 -9.05 9.09
C PRO A 64 -5.62 -10.56 8.87
N THR A 65 -5.80 -10.99 7.63
CA THR A 65 -5.50 -12.35 7.15
C THR A 65 -4.60 -12.26 5.92
N PHE A 66 -3.86 -13.31 5.59
CA PHE A 66 -3.10 -13.31 4.35
C PHE A 66 -4.03 -13.21 3.13
N ARG A 67 -3.83 -12.18 2.29
CA ARG A 67 -4.56 -11.97 1.03
C ARG A 67 -3.80 -11.06 0.07
N HIS A 68 -4.12 -11.15 -1.22
CA HIS A 68 -3.61 -10.19 -2.19
C HIS A 68 -4.19 -8.81 -1.89
N ASN A 69 -3.32 -7.82 -1.87
CA ASN A 69 -3.71 -6.45 -1.60
C ASN A 69 -2.77 -5.46 -2.33
N LEU A 70 -3.34 -4.32 -2.70
CA LEU A 70 -2.62 -3.19 -3.30
C LEU A 70 -2.49 -2.08 -2.27
N LYS A 71 -1.26 -1.69 -1.96
CA LYS A 71 -0.94 -0.69 -0.95
C LYS A 71 -0.50 0.61 -1.58
N THR A 72 -0.90 1.71 -0.97
CA THR A 72 -0.61 3.05 -1.46
C THR A 72 0.76 3.58 -1.07
N GLY A 73 1.44 2.93 -0.12
CA GLY A 73 2.53 3.55 0.65
C GLY A 73 2.00 4.57 1.66
N ASN A 74 2.89 5.12 2.47
CA ASN A 74 2.53 6.12 3.47
C ASN A 74 2.48 7.55 2.87
N GLN A 75 2.52 8.58 3.71
CA GLN A 75 2.46 10.01 3.32
C GLN A 75 1.17 10.53 2.68
N ILE A 76 0.11 9.75 2.74
CA ILE A 76 -1.22 10.22 2.35
C ILE A 76 -1.90 10.79 3.60
N PRO A 77 -2.39 12.04 3.56
CA PRO A 77 -3.21 12.58 4.65
C PRO A 77 -4.44 11.72 4.94
N SER A 78 -4.77 11.51 6.22
CA SER A 78 -5.87 10.65 6.63
C SER A 78 -7.25 11.12 6.15
N ASP A 79 -7.46 12.41 5.95
CA ASP A 79 -8.68 12.99 5.35
C ASP A 79 -8.80 12.64 3.86
N ILE A 80 -7.70 12.63 3.13
CA ILE A 80 -7.66 12.17 1.74
C ILE A 80 -7.97 10.68 1.68
N LEU A 81 -7.41 9.87 2.58
CA LEU A 81 -7.76 8.44 2.68
C LEU A 81 -9.25 8.26 3.01
N ALA A 82 -9.82 9.09 3.89
CA ALA A 82 -11.25 9.07 4.20
C ALA A 82 -12.14 9.30 2.97
N GLU A 83 -11.72 10.20 2.08
CA GLU A 83 -12.43 10.47 0.81
C GLU A 83 -12.27 9.35 -0.20
N VAL A 84 -11.09 8.73 -0.28
CA VAL A 84 -10.86 7.56 -1.14
C VAL A 84 -11.73 6.40 -0.68
N ASP A 85 -11.71 6.10 0.62
CA ASP A 85 -12.48 5.03 1.24
C ASP A 85 -13.99 5.19 1.01
N ARG A 86 -14.56 6.36 1.32
CA ARG A 86 -15.99 6.63 1.04
C ARG A 86 -16.40 6.49 -0.43
N LYS A 87 -15.46 6.61 -1.37
CA LYS A 87 -15.73 6.47 -2.81
C LYS A 87 -15.51 5.04 -3.31
N VAL A 88 -14.68 4.27 -2.63
CA VAL A 88 -14.32 2.90 -3.02
C VAL A 88 -15.17 1.87 -2.29
N ASP A 89 -15.50 2.10 -1.01
CA ASP A 89 -16.24 1.14 -0.19
C ASP A 89 -17.18 1.76 0.90
N ASP A 90 -16.77 1.82 2.17
CA ASP A 90 -17.61 2.03 3.36
C ASP A 90 -17.15 3.16 4.29
N GLY A 91 -15.95 3.74 4.09
CA GLY A 91 -15.45 4.85 4.91
C GLY A 91 -14.86 4.42 6.28
N SER A 92 -14.72 3.11 6.54
CA SER A 92 -14.08 2.55 7.72
C SER A 92 -12.65 2.08 7.44
N ALA A 93 -11.67 2.69 8.11
CA ALA A 93 -10.25 2.34 8.04
C ALA A 93 -9.90 0.90 8.47
N THR A 94 -10.84 0.17 9.06
CA THR A 94 -10.65 -1.23 9.50
C THR A 94 -11.69 -2.18 8.94
N GLY A 95 -12.68 -1.64 8.23
CA GLY A 95 -13.80 -2.34 7.60
C GLY A 95 -13.56 -2.57 6.12
N GLY A 96 -14.61 -2.92 5.38
CA GLY A 96 -14.56 -2.92 3.92
C GLY A 96 -13.38 -3.64 3.24
N SER A 97 -13.10 -3.16 2.03
CA SER A 97 -12.02 -3.61 1.16
C SER A 97 -10.85 -2.62 1.16
N PHE A 98 -11.02 -1.37 1.57
CA PHE A 98 -9.95 -0.40 1.73
C PHE A 98 -9.69 -0.15 3.22
N ARG A 99 -8.47 -0.49 3.66
CA ARG A 99 -8.11 -0.46 5.09
C ARG A 99 -6.82 0.29 5.31
N PHE A 100 -6.61 0.78 6.52
CA PHE A 100 -5.33 1.33 6.93
C PHE A 100 -4.20 0.29 6.74
N SER A 101 -3.07 0.74 6.20
CA SER A 101 -1.87 -0.07 6.03
C SER A 101 -0.65 0.62 6.62
N ALA A 102 0.16 -0.16 7.35
CA ALA A 102 1.43 0.29 7.92
C ALA A 102 2.60 0.21 6.92
N TYR A 103 2.36 -0.08 5.64
CA TYR A 103 3.41 -0.15 4.62
C TYR A 103 4.01 1.25 4.36
N PRO A 104 5.33 1.43 4.54
CA PRO A 104 5.96 2.74 4.42
C PRO A 104 6.15 3.21 2.97
N GLY A 105 5.93 2.38 1.94
CA GLY A 105 6.08 2.82 0.55
C GLY A 105 7.52 3.01 0.07
N GLN A 106 8.54 2.79 0.92
CA GLN A 106 9.95 2.71 0.58
C GLN A 106 10.76 2.29 1.82
N SER A 107 11.97 1.75 1.61
CA SER A 107 12.86 1.30 2.68
C SER A 107 13.68 2.42 3.34
N SER A 108 13.81 3.59 2.69
CA SER A 108 14.57 4.73 3.21
C SER A 108 13.91 6.07 2.85
N GLY A 109 13.95 7.03 3.78
CA GLY A 109 13.24 8.31 3.68
C GLY A 109 11.73 8.18 3.94
N GLY A 110 11.04 9.26 4.33
CA GLY A 110 9.57 9.28 4.39
C GLY A 110 8.90 8.88 5.70
N GLY A 111 9.66 8.39 6.66
CA GLY A 111 9.15 7.98 7.98
C GLY A 111 8.38 6.65 7.92
N SER A 112 8.08 6.09 9.10
CA SER A 112 7.20 4.93 9.22
C SER A 112 5.75 5.37 9.22
N ALA A 113 4.87 4.57 8.61
CA ALA A 113 3.43 4.76 8.80
C ALA A 113 3.10 4.65 10.30
N PRO A 114 2.26 5.54 10.86
CA PRO A 114 1.86 5.46 12.25
C PRO A 114 1.19 4.12 12.56
N THR A 115 1.78 3.30 13.43
CA THR A 115 1.19 2.02 13.82
C THR A 115 0.29 2.19 15.03
N GLY A 116 -0.89 1.56 14.99
CA GLY A 116 -1.77 1.40 16.14
C GLY A 116 -3.05 2.24 16.09
N PRO A 117 -4.08 1.82 16.85
CA PRO A 117 -5.40 2.41 16.76
C PRO A 117 -5.40 3.85 17.27
N GLY A 118 -6.05 4.77 16.55
CA GLY A 118 -6.10 6.19 16.94
C GLY A 118 -5.12 7.10 16.21
N SER A 119 -4.22 6.56 15.38
CA SER A 119 -3.24 7.37 14.65
C SER A 119 -3.82 7.93 13.36
N CYS A 120 -4.17 7.07 12.39
CA CYS A 120 -4.74 7.48 11.10
C CYS A 120 -6.27 7.42 11.05
N TYR A 121 -6.87 6.88 12.10
CA TYR A 121 -8.31 6.68 12.23
C TYR A 121 -8.69 6.65 13.71
N ASN A 122 -9.94 6.98 14.00
CA ASN A 122 -10.47 6.98 15.35
C ASN A 122 -10.67 5.54 15.85
N ASN A 123 -10.11 5.20 17.02
CA ASN A 123 -10.16 3.83 17.52
C ASN A 123 -11.58 3.36 17.90
N THR A 124 -12.48 4.26 18.28
CA THR A 124 -13.84 3.91 18.68
C THR A 124 -14.74 3.77 17.46
N THR A 125 -14.76 4.76 16.57
CA THR A 125 -15.66 4.77 15.41
C THR A 125 -15.10 3.98 14.22
N LYS A 126 -13.80 3.69 14.22
CA LYS A 126 -13.05 3.04 13.13
C LYS A 126 -13.00 3.83 11.81
N VAL A 127 -13.48 5.07 11.82
CA VAL A 127 -13.45 5.98 10.67
C VAL A 127 -12.10 6.71 10.63
N TRP A 128 -11.60 6.97 9.43
CA TRP A 128 -10.41 7.78 9.19
C TRP A 128 -10.47 9.15 9.90
N GLU A 129 -9.32 9.62 10.38
CA GLU A 129 -9.23 10.92 11.04
C GLU A 129 -9.28 12.04 10.00
N SER A 130 -10.26 12.93 10.08
CA SER A 130 -10.47 14.03 9.12
C SER A 130 -10.55 15.41 9.76
N SER A 131 -10.71 15.48 11.08
CA SER A 131 -10.78 16.74 11.83
C SER A 131 -9.40 17.30 12.15
N SER A 132 -8.42 16.42 12.39
CA SER A 132 -7.00 16.75 12.56
C SER A 132 -6.16 15.79 11.71
N PRO A 133 -6.09 15.98 10.39
CA PRO A 133 -5.52 14.99 9.48
C PRO A 133 -4.06 14.65 9.79
N ILE A 134 -3.73 13.37 9.77
CA ILE A 134 -2.37 12.88 9.96
C ILE A 134 -1.73 12.66 8.59
N PRO A 135 -0.58 13.30 8.29
CA PRO A 135 -0.01 13.34 6.94
C PRO A 135 0.75 12.06 6.54
N LEU A 136 0.99 11.13 7.45
CA LEU A 136 1.89 9.97 7.24
C LEU A 136 1.14 8.64 7.08
N CYS A 137 -0.13 8.67 6.69
CA CYS A 137 -0.97 7.48 6.62
C CYS A 137 -0.85 6.76 5.26
N GLY A 138 -1.35 5.52 5.22
CA GLY A 138 -1.41 4.70 4.01
C GLY A 138 -2.62 3.76 4.04
N GLY A 139 -3.04 3.33 2.87
CA GLY A 139 -4.15 2.38 2.69
C GLY A 139 -3.74 1.13 1.94
N ALA A 140 -4.51 0.06 2.13
CA ALA A 140 -4.45 -1.18 1.37
C ALA A 140 -5.84 -1.51 0.83
N ASN A 141 -5.97 -1.67 -0.47
CA ASN A 141 -7.15 -2.23 -1.10
C ASN A 141 -7.01 -3.76 -1.18
N LEU A 142 -8.00 -4.48 -0.68
CA LEU A 142 -8.03 -5.93 -0.54
C LEU A 142 -8.85 -6.53 -1.68
N PHE A 143 -8.35 -7.61 -2.28
CA PHE A 143 -9.05 -8.37 -3.33
C PHE A 143 -9.66 -9.66 -2.78
#